data_AF-A0A1Y0I3W7-F1
#
_entry.id   AF-A0A1Y0I3W7-F1
#
_cell.length_a   1.000
_cell.length_b   1.000
_cell.length_c   1.000
_cell.angle_alpha   90.00
_cell.angle_beta   90.00
_cell.angle_gamma   90.00
#
_symmetry.space_group_name_H-M   'P 1'
#
loop_
_entity.id
_entity.type
_entity.pdbx_description
1 polymer ?
#
loop_
_entity_poly.entity_id
_entity_poly.type
_entity_poly.pdbx_seq_one_letter_code
_entity_poly.pdbx_strand_id
1 'polypeptide(L)'
;MMLDDGMYQGKQVCKPLTVRRATQEFGALQFDRTLMLPMRYSAGMMLGGEPFGFWGPQSGKAYGHLGLINKLCWADPERDISVALLTNGIPIVAHHIPSLINFVLTVGRNCSKLHNLSEAA
;
A
#
# COMPACT_ATOMS: atom_id res chain seq x y z
N MET A 1 -14.06 -1.09 -0.85
CA MET A 1 -14.05 -2.39 -1.55
C MET A 1 -13.01 -3.33 -0.97
N MET A 2 -11.72 -3.23 -1.28
CA MET A 2 -10.74 -4.18 -0.68
C MET A 2 -10.66 -4.07 0.85
N LEU A 3 -10.63 -2.85 1.40
CA LEU A 3 -10.66 -2.63 2.86
C LEU A 3 -11.95 -3.10 3.53
N ASP A 4 -13.04 -3.16 2.76
CA ASP A 4 -14.39 -3.45 3.22
C ASP A 4 -14.79 -4.88 2.82
N ASP A 5 -13.85 -5.83 2.95
CA ASP A 5 -14.06 -7.26 2.70
C ASP A 5 -14.74 -7.61 1.35
N GLY A 6 -14.51 -6.78 0.32
CA GLY A 6 -15.03 -6.99 -1.03
C GLY A 6 -16.39 -6.32 -1.30
N MET A 7 -16.88 -5.50 -0.38
CA MET A 7 -18.13 -4.75 -0.50
C MET A 7 -17.91 -3.41 -1.21
N TYR A 8 -18.79 -3.07 -2.15
CA TYR A 8 -18.79 -1.76 -2.81
C TYR A 8 -20.22 -1.27 -2.97
N GLN A 9 -20.52 -0.11 -2.38
CA GLN A 9 -21.84 0.52 -2.44
C GLN A 9 -22.98 -0.44 -2.06
N GLY A 10 -22.79 -1.22 -0.99
CA GLY A 10 -23.78 -2.19 -0.51
C GLY A 10 -23.89 -3.48 -1.35
N LYS A 11 -23.06 -3.65 -2.38
CA LYS A 11 -22.99 -4.88 -3.18
C LYS A 11 -21.70 -5.66 -2.91
N GLN A 12 -21.84 -6.95 -2.62
CA GLN A 12 -20.70 -7.87 -2.49
C GLN A 12 -20.11 -8.16 -3.88
N VAL A 13 -18.98 -7.52 -4.22
CA VAL A 13 -18.29 -7.72 -5.50
C VAL A 13 -17.41 -8.97 -5.45
N CYS A 14 -16.69 -9.15 -4.34
CA CYS A 14 -15.82 -10.31 -4.08
C CYS A 14 -16.17 -10.89 -2.70
N LYS A 15 -16.02 -12.21 -2.48
CA LYS A 15 -16.19 -12.78 -1.15
C LYS A 15 -15.10 -12.24 -0.19
N PRO A 16 -15.39 -12.05 1.11
CA PRO A 16 -14.37 -11.65 2.10
C PRO A 16 -13.13 -12.57 2.08
N LEU A 17 -13.34 -13.87 1.95
CA LEU A 17 -12.25 -14.85 1.84
C LEU A 17 -11.36 -14.62 0.60
N THR A 18 -11.92 -14.13 -0.51
CA THR A 18 -11.16 -13.78 -1.71
C THR A 18 -10.24 -12.61 -1.44
N VAL A 19 -10.73 -11.57 -0.76
CA VAL A 19 -9.89 -10.42 -0.36
C VAL A 19 -8.76 -10.89 0.53
N ARG A 20 -9.05 -11.68 1.57
CA ARG A 20 -8.03 -12.21 2.49
C ARG A 20 -6.94 -13.00 1.77
N ARG A 21 -7.32 -13.87 0.83
CA ARG A 21 -6.36 -14.63 0.01
C ARG A 21 -5.56 -13.73 -0.93
N ALA A 22 -6.20 -12.70 -1.49
CA ALA A 22 -5.53 -11.74 -2.38
C ALA A 22 -4.50 -10.87 -1.66
N THR A 23 -4.69 -10.60 -0.36
CA THR A 23 -3.78 -9.79 0.46
C THR A 23 -2.83 -10.63 1.31
N GLN A 24 -2.99 -11.95 1.33
CA GLN A 24 -2.13 -12.86 2.08
C GLN A 24 -0.76 -12.97 1.40
N GLU A 25 0.30 -12.83 2.19
CA GLU A 25 1.67 -13.04 1.72
C GLU A 25 1.85 -14.43 1.13
N PHE A 26 2.49 -14.46 -0.03
CA PHE A 26 2.84 -15.68 -0.74
C PHE A 26 4.35 -15.72 -1.00
N GLY A 27 5.02 -16.65 -0.31
CA GLY A 27 6.47 -16.82 -0.39
C GLY A 27 7.24 -16.02 0.65
N ALA A 28 8.57 -16.16 0.63
CA ALA A 28 9.47 -15.38 1.48
C ALA A 28 9.72 -13.99 0.90
N LEU A 29 10.25 -13.07 1.72
CA LEU A 29 10.79 -11.78 1.29
C LEU A 29 11.74 -11.98 0.11
N GLN A 30 11.51 -11.26 -0.99
CA GLN A 30 12.31 -11.36 -2.20
C GLN A 30 13.00 -10.03 -2.49
N PHE A 31 14.21 -10.09 -3.05
CA PHE A 31 14.84 -8.90 -3.60
C PHE A 31 14.31 -8.66 -5.01
N ASP A 32 13.48 -7.62 -5.16
CA ASP A 32 12.91 -7.27 -6.46
C ASP A 32 13.97 -6.60 -7.32
N ARG A 33 14.32 -7.21 -8.46
CA ARG A 33 15.39 -6.73 -9.35
C ARG A 33 14.96 -5.54 -10.20
N THR A 34 13.67 -5.28 -10.34
CA THR A 34 13.15 -4.13 -11.07
C THR A 34 13.16 -2.89 -10.19
N LEU A 35 12.78 -3.03 -8.92
CA LEU A 35 12.74 -1.93 -7.95
C LEU A 35 14.03 -1.78 -7.15
N MET A 36 14.90 -2.79 -7.18
CA MET A 36 16.14 -2.87 -6.38
C MET A 36 15.87 -2.75 -4.87
N LEU A 37 14.73 -3.26 -4.41
CA LEU A 37 14.27 -3.17 -3.03
C LEU A 37 13.79 -4.55 -2.52
N PRO A 38 13.94 -4.84 -1.22
CA PRO A 38 13.32 -6.02 -0.62
C PRO A 38 11.80 -5.83 -0.56
N MET A 39 11.07 -6.75 -1.18
CA MET A 39 9.62 -6.69 -1.33
C MET A 39 8.96 -8.01 -0.93
N ARG A 40 7.73 -7.88 -0.41
CA ARG A 40 6.82 -8.98 -0.12
C ARG A 40 5.68 -8.93 -1.13
N TYR A 41 5.20 -10.10 -1.54
CA TYR A 41 4.17 -10.22 -2.57
C TYR A 41 3.04 -11.14 -2.11
N SER A 42 1.85 -10.91 -2.67
CA SER A 42 0.71 -11.82 -2.59
C SER A 42 0.32 -12.30 -3.99
N ALA A 43 -0.88 -12.85 -4.13
CA ALA A 43 -1.51 -13.12 -5.42
C ALA A 43 -1.86 -11.82 -6.19
N GLY A 44 -0.84 -11.11 -6.67
CA GLY A 44 -0.93 -9.91 -7.52
C GLY A 44 -0.69 -8.57 -6.82
N MET A 45 -0.52 -8.54 -5.49
CA MET A 45 -0.26 -7.29 -4.76
C MET A 45 1.18 -7.20 -4.28
N MET A 46 1.69 -5.97 -4.26
CA MET A 46 2.90 -5.58 -3.55
C MET A 46 2.52 -5.27 -2.10
N LEU A 47 3.08 -6.04 -1.17
CA LEU A 47 2.82 -5.90 0.25
C LEU A 47 3.81 -4.92 0.89
N GLY A 48 3.36 -4.22 1.92
CA GLY A 48 4.20 -3.34 2.71
C GLY A 48 5.14 -4.11 3.65
N GLY A 49 5.89 -3.34 4.44
CA GLY A 49 6.97 -3.85 5.27
C GLY A 49 7.17 -3.03 6.54
N GLU A 50 7.90 -3.62 7.49
CA GLU A 50 8.29 -2.99 8.74
C GLU A 50 9.81 -3.15 8.96
N PRO A 51 10.49 -2.14 9.52
CA PRO A 51 9.96 -0.83 9.95
C PRO A 51 9.68 0.14 8.79
N PHE A 52 10.31 -0.08 7.64
CA PHE A 52 10.09 0.70 6.41
C PHE A 52 9.63 -0.22 5.28
N GLY A 53 8.52 0.14 4.64
CA GLY A 53 8.01 -0.53 3.45
C GLY A 53 7.85 0.44 2.29
N PHE A 54 7.56 -0.10 1.11
CA PHE A 54 7.32 0.70 -0.10
C PHE A 54 6.16 1.71 0.08
N TRP A 55 5.16 1.35 0.88
CA TRP A 55 4.00 2.18 1.21
C TRP A 55 4.21 3.13 2.40
N GLY A 56 5.46 3.29 2.83
CA GLY A 56 5.85 4.15 3.93
C GLY A 56 6.20 3.41 5.22
N PRO A 57 6.55 4.14 6.29
CA PRO A 57 6.90 3.57 7.58
C PRO A 57 5.71 2.84 8.22
N GLN A 58 6.00 1.74 8.92
CA GLN A 58 5.01 0.97 9.68
C GLN A 58 3.79 0.58 8.83
N SER A 59 4.04 0.12 7.60
CA SER A 59 3.01 -0.24 6.62
C SER A 59 2.91 -1.77 6.43
N GLY A 60 3.21 -2.55 7.47
CA GLY A 60 3.38 -4.00 7.37
C GLY A 60 2.17 -4.77 6.83
N LYS A 61 0.96 -4.25 7.05
CA LYS A 61 -0.31 -4.80 6.54
C LYS A 61 -0.84 -4.09 5.28
N ALA A 62 -0.14 -3.05 4.81
CA ALA A 62 -0.54 -2.36 3.60
C ALA A 62 -0.35 -3.28 2.37
N TYR A 63 -1.23 -3.13 1.39
CA TYR A 63 -1.16 -3.86 0.15
C TYR A 63 -1.57 -2.94 -1.00
N GLY A 64 -0.89 -3.06 -2.13
CA GLY A 64 -1.12 -2.18 -3.25
C GLY A 64 -0.40 -2.64 -4.51
N HIS A 65 -0.27 -1.72 -5.45
CA HIS A 65 0.47 -1.97 -6.67
C HIS A 65 1.13 -0.68 -7.16
N LEU A 66 2.36 -0.84 -7.64
CA LEU A 66 3.08 0.20 -8.37
C LEU A 66 2.75 0.05 -9.85
N GLY A 67 1.97 0.98 -10.39
CA GLY A 67 1.88 1.17 -11.83
C GLY A 67 3.17 1.79 -12.37
N LEU A 68 3.23 2.08 -13.68
CA LEU A 68 4.46 2.57 -14.31
C LEU A 68 5.08 3.77 -13.56
N ILE A 69 6.18 3.47 -12.85
CA ILE A 69 7.11 4.36 -12.13
C ILE A 69 6.53 5.19 -10.96
N ASN A 70 5.42 5.92 -11.12
CA ASN A 70 4.88 6.87 -10.13
C ASN A 70 3.36 6.83 -9.96
N LYS A 71 2.73 5.75 -10.42
CA LYS A 71 1.31 5.52 -10.20
C LYS A 71 1.20 4.59 -9.00
N LEU A 72 0.78 5.12 -7.87
CA LEU A 72 0.69 4.36 -6.63
C LEU A 72 -0.78 4.15 -6.30
N CYS A 73 -1.16 2.91 -6.03
CA CYS A 73 -2.47 2.61 -5.49
C CYS A 73 -2.32 1.56 -4.39
N TRP A 74 -2.70 1.91 -3.16
CA TRP A 74 -2.61 0.99 -2.04
C TRP A 74 -3.72 1.24 -1.02
N ALA A 75 -3.86 0.28 -0.12
CA ALA A 75 -4.70 0.38 1.05
C ALA A 75 -3.91 -0.05 2.29
N ASP A 76 -4.19 0.57 3.42
CA ASP A 76 -3.61 0.22 4.73
C ASP A 76 -4.75 0.00 5.73
N PRO A 77 -5.08 -1.28 6.06
CA PRO A 77 -6.11 -1.60 7.04
C PRO A 77 -5.83 -1.10 8.45
N GLU A 78 -4.56 -0.90 8.85
CA GLU A 78 -4.24 -0.43 10.20
C GLU A 78 -4.51 1.06 10.39
N ARG A 79 -4.56 1.80 9.28
CA ARG A 79 -4.84 3.24 9.23
C ARG A 79 -6.24 3.55 8.68
N ASP A 80 -6.94 2.53 8.19
CA ASP A 80 -8.22 2.63 7.46
C ASP A 80 -8.18 3.66 6.32
N ILE A 81 -7.13 3.59 5.49
CA ILE A 81 -6.94 4.47 4.34
C ILE A 81 -6.80 3.69 3.05
N SER A 82 -7.33 4.28 1.96
CA SER A 82 -7.00 3.90 0.59
C SER A 82 -6.48 5.13 -0.14
N VAL A 83 -5.36 4.97 -0.85
CA VAL A 83 -4.66 6.08 -1.51
C VAL A 83 -4.42 5.71 -2.97
N ALA A 84 -4.74 6.65 -3.86
CA ALA A 84 -4.45 6.56 -5.28
C ALA A 84 -3.75 7.84 -5.75
N LEU A 85 -2.49 7.71 -6.17
CA LEU A 85 -1.72 8.77 -6.82
C LEU A 85 -1.64 8.46 -8.31
N LEU A 86 -2.36 9.25 -9.10
CA LEU A 86 -2.42 9.11 -10.56
C LEU A 86 -1.71 10.29 -11.20
N THR A 87 -0.67 9.99 -11.97
CA THR A 87 0.22 10.98 -12.59
C THR A 87 0.39 10.66 -14.07
N ASN A 88 0.59 11.70 -14.88
CA ASN A 88 0.83 11.59 -16.33
C ASN A 88 2.32 11.64 -16.70
N GLY A 89 3.18 12.19 -15.84
CA GLY A 89 4.62 12.33 -16.10
C GLY A 89 5.44 11.07 -15.79
N ILE A 90 6.66 11.01 -16.36
CA ILE A 90 7.67 9.97 -16.10
C ILE A 90 8.75 10.56 -15.17
N PRO A 91 8.83 10.16 -13.89
CA PRO A 91 9.68 10.82 -12.89
C PRO A 91 11.16 10.78 -13.18
N ILE A 92 11.63 9.73 -13.87
CA ILE A 92 13.04 9.55 -14.21
C ILE A 92 13.53 10.72 -15.08
N VAL A 93 12.65 11.30 -15.89
CA VAL A 93 12.98 12.44 -16.76
C VAL A 93 12.93 13.76 -15.98
N ALA A 94 12.09 13.86 -14.96
CA ALA A 94 11.74 15.12 -14.31
C ALA A 94 12.18 15.23 -12.83
N HIS A 95 13.01 14.31 -12.33
CA HIS A 95 13.57 14.30 -10.97
C HIS A 95 12.53 14.35 -9.82
N HIS A 96 11.30 13.88 -10.05
CA HIS A 96 10.22 13.93 -9.05
C HIS A 96 10.25 12.83 -7.97
N ILE A 97 11.32 12.04 -7.91
CA ILE A 97 11.47 10.97 -6.91
C ILE A 97 11.42 11.49 -5.46
N PRO A 98 12.13 12.58 -5.09
CA PRO A 98 12.07 13.11 -3.73
C PRO A 98 10.66 13.55 -3.32
N SER A 99 9.91 14.14 -4.25
CA SER A 99 8.51 14.54 -4.01
C SER A 99 7.62 13.33 -3.79
N LEU A 100 7.83 12.23 -4.53
CA LEU A 100 7.09 10.98 -4.36
C LEU A 100 7.36 10.34 -2.99
N ILE A 101 8.62 10.30 -2.57
CA ILE A 101 9.02 9.83 -1.24
C ILE A 101 8.36 10.71 -0.16
N ASN A 102 8.46 12.04 -0.31
CA ASN A 102 7.86 12.97 0.65
C ASN A 102 6.34 12.81 0.73
N PHE A 103 5.66 12.54 -0.38
CA PHE A 103 4.24 12.24 -0.40
C PHE A 103 3.91 11.01 0.45
N VAL A 104 4.58 9.88 0.22
CA VAL A 104 4.36 8.64 0.98
C VAL A 104 4.63 8.84 2.48
N LEU A 105 5.72 9.54 2.82
CA LEU A 105 6.03 9.88 4.21
C LEU A 105 4.96 10.78 4.84
N THR A 106 4.46 11.76 4.10
CA THR A 106 3.42 12.70 4.57
C THR A 106 2.12 11.97 4.84
N VAL A 107 1.72 11.02 3.99
CA VAL A 107 0.54 10.18 4.23
C VAL A 107 0.68 9.41 5.54
N GLY A 108 1.80 8.70 5.74
CA GLY A 108 2.03 7.93 6.97
C GLY A 108 2.08 8.77 8.25
N ARG A 109 2.51 10.03 8.15
CA ARG A 109 2.54 10.99 9.28
C ARG A 109 1.17 11.57 9.62
N ASN A 110 0.33 11.86 8.61
CA ASN A 110 -0.97 12.51 8.83
C ASN A 110 -2.11 11.50 9.04
N CYS A 111 -1.93 10.25 8.62
CA CYS A 111 -2.90 9.17 8.81
C CYS A 111 -2.36 8.15 9.81
N SER A 112 -2.51 8.42 11.11
CA SER A 112 -2.06 7.53 12.19
C SER A 112 -2.79 6.18 12.20
N LYS A 113 -2.17 5.14 12.77
CA LYS A 113 -2.84 3.84 12.99
C LYS A 113 -4.01 4.01 13.97
N LEU A 114 -5.12 3.30 13.73
CA LEU A 114 -6.33 3.40 14.55
C LEU A 114 -6.11 2.99 16.00
N HIS A 115 -5.28 1.97 16.26
CA HIS A 115 -4.99 1.50 17.63
C HIS A 115 -4.27 2.57 18.48
N ASN A 116 -3.51 3.46 17.84
CA ASN A 116 -2.85 4.57 18.55
C ASN A 116 -3.84 5.68 18.95
N LEU A 117 -4.99 5.77 18.27
CA LEU A 117 -6.03 6.74 18.58
C LEU A 117 -6.90 6.28 19.76
N SER A 118 -7.11 4.96 19.92
CA SER A 118 -7.84 4.41 21.07
C SER A 118 -7.06 4.47 22.39
N GLU A 119 -5.72 4.51 22.34
CA GLU A 119 -4.88 4.66 23.53
C GLU A 119 -4.68 6.13 23.94
N ALA A 120 -4.98 7.08 23.04
CA ALA A 120 -4.82 8.51 23.25
C ALA A 120 -6.12 9.25 23.65
N ALA A 121 -7.25 8.55 23.72
CA ALA A 121 -8.57 9.05 24.09
C ALA A 121 -9.01 8.52 25.46
#